data_AF-A0AAW4EMM4-F1
#
_entry.id   AF-A0AAW4EMM4-F1
#
_cell.length_a   1.000
_cell.length_b   1.000
_cell.length_c   1.000
_cell.angle_alpha   90.00
_cell.angle_beta   90.00
_cell.angle_gamma   90.00
#
_symmetry.space_group_name_H-M   'P 1'
#
loop_
_entity.id
_entity.type
_entity.pdbx_description
1 polymer ?
#
loop_
_entity_poly.entity_id
_entity_poly.type
_entity_poly.pdbx_seq_one_letter_code
_entity_poly.pdbx_strand_id
1 'polypeptide(L)'
;MTLLPTTSLHHPAESELFDETLSCELALPAEFQAGSAAGRTSSAEGLLRSLALVEDSRVDEHDERSETSLQIQRLEAKLDLTMVLLGRLVRQQGQDLPLRPVRWSRRGIRLQLGPRSGALPGQSGVVRLQPSDWLPDNIDLPVDVIAEAADGSGGHFLWLRFNRLGDGLEMAMERHLFRLHRRQVAEARRAR
;
A
#
# COMPACT_ATOMS: atom_id res chain seq x y z
N MET A 1 -7.36 -7.70 -10.27
CA MET A 1 -7.32 -6.27 -9.91
C MET A 1 -7.79 -5.48 -11.13
N THR A 2 -8.89 -4.75 -11.02
CA THR A 2 -9.47 -3.99 -12.13
C THR A 2 -8.60 -2.75 -12.38
N LEU A 3 -7.96 -2.65 -13.55
CA LEU A 3 -7.23 -1.46 -13.97
C LEU A 3 -8.23 -0.32 -14.16
N LEU A 4 -8.21 0.67 -13.27
CA LEU A 4 -9.02 1.88 -13.40
C LEU A 4 -8.40 2.79 -14.46
N PRO A 5 -9.21 3.45 -15.32
CA PRO A 5 -8.69 4.38 -16.32
C PRO A 5 -8.07 5.61 -15.65
N THR A 6 -6.83 5.94 -16.03
CA THR A 6 -6.11 7.16 -15.67
C THR A 6 -6.88 8.37 -16.22
N THR A 7 -7.80 8.90 -15.43
CA THR A 7 -8.47 10.16 -15.74
C THR A 7 -7.48 11.26 -15.40
N SER A 8 -6.97 11.98 -16.41
CA SER A 8 -6.05 13.10 -16.22
C SER A 8 -6.74 14.19 -15.39
N LEU A 9 -6.51 14.16 -14.09
CA LEU A 9 -7.06 15.11 -13.15
C LEU A 9 -6.09 16.29 -12.99
N HIS A 10 -6.53 17.48 -13.38
CA HIS A 10 -5.71 18.69 -13.28
C HIS A 10 -5.95 19.38 -11.93
N HIS A 11 -5.09 19.11 -10.95
CA HIS A 11 -5.11 19.75 -9.63
C HIS A 11 -3.66 20.01 -9.15
N PRO A 12 -3.34 21.16 -8.53
CA PRO A 12 -1.96 21.46 -8.11
C PRO A 12 -1.36 20.42 -7.17
N ALA A 13 -2.17 19.86 -6.26
CA ALA A 13 -1.74 18.76 -5.38
C ALA A 13 -1.46 17.44 -6.13
N GLU A 14 -2.07 17.23 -7.31
CA GLU A 14 -1.78 16.07 -8.16
C GLU A 14 -0.35 16.19 -8.71
N SER A 15 -0.03 17.34 -9.31
CA SER A 15 1.32 17.65 -9.78
C SER A 15 2.34 17.59 -8.65
N GLU A 16 2.01 18.17 -7.49
CA GLU A 16 2.89 18.12 -6.33
C GLU A 16 3.20 16.69 -5.88
N LEU A 17 2.27 15.75 -5.91
CA LEU A 17 2.55 14.40 -5.41
C LEU A 17 3.10 13.44 -6.46
N PHE A 18 2.80 13.65 -7.74
CA PHE A 18 2.96 12.61 -8.77
C PHE A 18 3.77 13.02 -9.99
N ASP A 19 4.06 14.31 -10.21
CA ASP A 19 4.92 14.71 -11.32
C ASP A 19 6.37 14.27 -11.11
N GLU A 20 6.98 13.80 -12.19
CA GLU A 20 8.39 13.35 -12.25
C GLU A 20 8.77 12.29 -11.21
N THR A 21 7.79 11.51 -10.72
CA THR A 21 8.03 10.43 -9.77
C THR A 21 7.23 9.18 -10.13
N LEU A 22 7.75 8.02 -9.77
CA LEU A 22 7.03 6.76 -9.93
C LEU A 22 5.74 6.82 -9.09
N SER A 23 4.60 6.64 -9.75
CA SER A 23 3.30 6.50 -9.11
C SER A 23 2.60 5.24 -9.59
N CYS A 24 1.89 4.59 -8.67
CA CYS A 24 1.07 3.42 -8.95
C CYS A 24 -0.40 3.75 -8.69
N GLU A 25 -1.28 3.40 -9.63
CA GLU A 25 -2.73 3.45 -9.44
C GLU A 25 -3.26 2.04 -9.18
N LEU A 26 -3.95 1.87 -8.06
CA LEU A 26 -4.47 0.58 -7.61
C LEU A 26 -5.63 0.78 -6.62
N ALA A 27 -6.41 -0.28 -6.40
CA ALA A 27 -7.34 -0.32 -5.28
C ALA A 27 -6.69 -1.11 -4.13
N LEU A 28 -6.65 -0.51 -2.94
CA LEU A 28 -6.14 -1.17 -1.73
C LEU A 28 -6.92 -0.72 -0.49
N PRO A 29 -6.94 -1.53 0.60
CA PRO A 29 -7.54 -1.12 1.88
C PRO A 29 -6.79 0.08 2.46
N ALA A 30 -7.45 1.23 2.58
CA ALA A 30 -6.86 2.46 3.08
C ALA A 30 -7.85 3.41 3.76
N GLU A 31 -7.35 4.15 4.74
CA GLU A 31 -8.08 5.25 5.37
C GLU A 31 -7.14 6.37 5.82
N PHE A 32 -7.70 7.57 5.95
CA PHE A 32 -7.05 8.70 6.59
C PHE A 32 -7.67 8.93 7.97
N GLN A 33 -6.82 9.10 8.98
CA GLN A 33 -7.21 9.48 10.33
C GLN A 33 -6.57 10.82 10.69
N ALA A 34 -7.39 11.80 11.03
CA ALA A 34 -6.93 13.08 11.56
C ALA A 34 -6.26 12.91 12.93
N GLY A 35 -5.21 13.70 13.20
CA GLY A 35 -4.53 13.76 14.50
C GLY A 35 -3.08 13.29 14.48
N SER A 36 -2.46 13.22 15.65
CA SER A 36 -1.02 12.95 15.77
C SER A 36 -0.65 11.50 15.43
N ALA A 37 0.43 11.34 14.65
CA ALA A 37 1.04 10.06 14.31
C ALA A 37 2.00 9.51 15.39
N ALA A 38 2.11 10.18 16.55
CA ALA A 38 3.06 9.81 17.60
C ALA A 38 2.96 8.31 17.97
N GLY A 39 4.06 7.59 17.79
CA GLY A 39 4.20 6.16 18.14
C GLY A 39 3.65 5.15 17.12
N ARG A 40 3.09 5.57 15.98
CA ARG A 40 2.44 4.64 15.02
C ARG A 40 3.32 4.19 13.84
N THR A 41 4.45 4.85 13.60
CA THR A 41 5.28 4.62 12.40
C THR A 41 6.32 3.48 12.56
N SER A 42 6.55 2.97 13.77
CA SER A 42 7.77 2.20 14.10
C SER A 42 7.89 0.83 13.41
N SER A 43 6.83 0.32 12.77
CA SER A 43 6.82 -1.01 12.14
C SER A 43 6.72 -0.98 10.61
N ALA A 44 6.48 0.19 9.99
CA ALA A 44 6.23 0.27 8.55
C ALA A 44 7.42 -0.18 7.70
N GLU A 45 8.64 0.22 8.08
CA GLU A 45 9.86 -0.15 7.36
C GLU A 45 10.10 -1.66 7.39
N GLY A 46 10.01 -2.26 8.59
CA GLY A 46 10.18 -3.70 8.78
C GLY A 46 9.21 -4.50 7.93
N LEU A 47 7.93 -4.10 7.91
CA LEU A 47 6.91 -4.76 7.11
C LEU A 47 7.20 -4.69 5.61
N LEU A 48 7.54 -3.50 5.07
CA LEU A 48 7.85 -3.36 3.64
C LEU A 48 9.10 -4.15 3.22
N ARG A 49 10.09 -4.27 4.12
CA ARG A 49 11.28 -5.12 3.90
C ARG A 49 10.93 -6.60 3.93
N SER A 50 10.16 -7.06 4.91
CA SER A 50 9.71 -8.45 4.99
C SER A 50 8.85 -8.85 3.80
N LEU A 51 7.95 -7.97 3.33
CA LEU A 51 7.18 -8.18 2.12
C LEU A 51 8.10 -8.37 0.90
N ALA A 52 9.15 -7.56 0.78
CA ALA A 52 10.12 -7.72 -0.32
C ALA A 52 10.74 -9.12 -0.34
N LEU A 53 11.17 -9.63 0.82
CA LEU A 53 11.82 -10.94 0.92
C LEU A 53 10.88 -12.08 0.49
N VAL A 54 9.62 -12.05 0.91
CA VAL A 54 8.63 -13.08 0.59
C VAL A 54 8.15 -13.00 -0.86
N GLU A 55 8.01 -11.78 -1.40
CA GLU A 55 7.59 -11.59 -2.80
C GLU A 55 8.67 -12.01 -3.80
N ASP A 56 9.94 -11.75 -3.49
CA ASP A 56 11.06 -12.12 -4.35
C ASP A 56 11.29 -13.65 -4.34
N SER A 57 11.08 -14.34 -3.21
CA SER A 57 11.31 -15.79 -3.10
C SER A 57 10.32 -16.63 -3.92
N ARG A 58 9.10 -16.14 -4.15
CA ARG A 58 8.07 -16.84 -4.95
C ARG A 58 8.40 -16.91 -6.45
N VAL A 59 9.41 -16.18 -6.92
CA VAL A 59 9.80 -16.16 -8.35
C VAL A 59 10.79 -17.27 -8.69
N ASP A 60 11.53 -17.80 -7.71
CA ASP A 60 12.67 -18.71 -7.89
C ASP A 60 12.36 -20.19 -7.59
N GLU A 61 11.09 -20.59 -7.48
CA GLU A 61 10.70 -21.99 -7.27
C GLU A 61 10.86 -22.82 -8.56
N HIS A 62 12.10 -23.16 -8.92
CA HIS A 62 12.40 -24.22 -9.88
C HIS A 62 13.48 -25.19 -9.36
N ASP A 63 12.98 -26.32 -8.86
CA ASP A 63 13.50 -27.70 -8.93
C ASP A 63 14.89 -28.03 -8.34
N GLU A 64 14.91 -28.44 -7.06
CA GLU A 64 15.87 -29.45 -6.56
C GLU A 64 15.17 -30.44 -5.59
N ARG A 65 14.94 -31.67 -6.04
CA ARG A 65 14.33 -32.77 -5.26
C ARG A 65 15.38 -33.51 -4.44
N SER A 66 15.62 -33.06 -3.21
CA SER A 66 16.43 -33.72 -2.16
C SER A 66 15.56 -34.13 -0.96
N GLU A 67 15.98 -35.06 -0.09
CA GLU A 67 15.26 -35.33 1.18
C GLU A 67 15.18 -34.09 2.09
N THR A 68 16.21 -33.22 2.04
CA THR A 68 16.18 -31.89 2.65
C THR A 68 15.03 -31.05 2.08
N SER A 69 14.70 -31.21 0.80
CA SER A 69 13.55 -30.56 0.13
C SER A 69 12.23 -31.00 0.76
N LEU A 70 12.06 -32.27 1.14
CA LEU A 70 10.82 -32.74 1.79
C LEU A 70 10.65 -32.17 3.21
N GLN A 71 11.74 -32.02 3.97
CA GLN A 71 11.69 -31.40 5.29
C GLN A 71 11.38 -29.90 5.20
N ILE A 72 11.95 -29.21 4.21
CA ILE A 72 11.68 -27.80 3.91
C ILE A 72 10.22 -27.63 3.47
N GLN A 73 9.71 -28.46 2.56
CA GLN A 73 8.30 -28.43 2.13
C GLN A 73 7.33 -28.60 3.30
N ARG A 74 7.66 -29.47 4.27
CA ARG A 74 6.86 -29.63 5.49
C ARG A 74 6.91 -28.39 6.38
N LEU A 75 8.03 -27.70 6.42
CA LEU A 75 8.16 -26.45 7.18
C LEU A 75 7.38 -25.32 6.49
N GLU A 76 7.50 -25.19 5.16
CA GLU A 76 6.71 -24.25 4.34
C GLU A 76 5.22 -24.46 4.53
N ALA A 77 4.73 -25.71 4.43
CA ALA A 77 3.31 -26.02 4.66
C ALA A 77 2.82 -25.63 6.07
N LYS A 78 3.67 -25.75 7.09
CA LYS A 78 3.36 -25.32 8.46
C LYS A 78 3.34 -23.78 8.57
N LEU A 79 4.28 -23.10 7.92
CA LEU A 79 4.32 -21.63 7.88
C LEU A 79 3.10 -21.07 7.15
N ASP A 80 2.72 -21.65 6.01
CA ASP A 80 1.53 -21.28 5.26
C ASP A 80 0.26 -21.46 6.10
N LEU A 81 0.11 -22.62 6.75
CA LEU A 81 -1.03 -22.86 7.65
C LEU A 81 -1.06 -21.85 8.81
N THR A 82 0.10 -21.57 9.40
CA THR A 82 0.22 -20.58 10.47
C THR A 82 -0.18 -19.20 9.97
N MET A 83 0.25 -18.81 8.77
CA MET A 83 -0.09 -17.55 8.15
C MET A 83 -1.59 -17.42 7.86
N VAL A 84 -2.23 -18.50 7.39
CA VAL A 84 -3.68 -18.55 7.19
C VAL A 84 -4.43 -18.39 8.51
N LEU A 85 -4.01 -19.11 9.56
CA LEU A 85 -4.65 -19.05 10.88
C LEU A 85 -4.49 -17.68 11.53
N LEU A 86 -3.28 -17.11 11.49
CA LEU A 86 -3.01 -15.75 11.98
C LEU A 86 -3.81 -14.72 11.19
N GLY A 87 -3.86 -14.82 9.86
CA GLY A 87 -4.65 -13.91 9.04
C GLY A 87 -6.15 -13.99 9.35
N ARG A 88 -6.68 -15.17 9.69
CA ARG A 88 -8.06 -15.31 10.18
C ARG A 88 -8.25 -14.65 11.54
N LEU A 89 -7.33 -14.85 12.47
CA LEU A 89 -7.39 -14.25 13.82
C LEU A 89 -7.33 -12.72 13.75
N VAL A 90 -6.43 -12.16 12.95
CA VAL A 90 -6.30 -10.70 12.78
C VAL A 90 -7.59 -10.11 12.21
N ARG A 91 -8.17 -10.73 11.17
CA ARG A 91 -9.46 -10.30 10.60
C ARG A 91 -10.64 -10.40 11.58
N GLN A 92 -10.59 -11.30 12.57
CA GLN A 92 -11.63 -11.38 13.60
C GLN A 92 -11.54 -10.25 14.63
N GLN A 93 -10.35 -9.68 14.83
CA GLN A 93 -10.09 -8.67 15.87
C GLN A 93 -9.98 -7.25 15.31
N GLY A 94 -9.65 -7.11 14.02
CA GLY A 94 -9.42 -5.83 13.36
C GLY A 94 -10.69 -5.18 12.82
N GLN A 95 -10.62 -3.86 12.66
CA GLN A 95 -11.53 -3.15 11.76
C GLN A 95 -10.96 -3.25 10.34
N ASP A 96 -11.72 -3.84 9.43
CA ASP A 96 -11.32 -3.90 8.03
C ASP A 96 -11.28 -2.48 7.44
N LEU A 97 -10.14 -2.14 6.86
CA LEU A 97 -9.99 -0.89 6.13
C LEU A 97 -10.85 -0.92 4.86
N PRO A 98 -11.55 0.17 4.53
CA PRO A 98 -12.31 0.25 3.29
C PRO A 98 -11.38 0.15 2.08
N LEU A 99 -11.73 -0.72 1.12
CA LEU A 99 -11.06 -0.82 -0.18
C LEU A 99 -11.33 0.45 -0.99
N ARG A 100 -10.28 1.20 -1.35
CA ARG A 100 -10.41 2.47 -2.08
C ARG A 100 -9.45 2.53 -3.27
N PRO A 101 -9.84 3.17 -4.38
CA PRO A 101 -8.90 3.61 -5.40
C PRO A 101 -7.89 4.59 -4.81
N VAL A 102 -6.61 4.35 -5.08
CA VAL A 102 -5.51 5.21 -4.66
C VAL A 102 -4.55 5.47 -5.81
N ARG A 103 -3.86 6.61 -5.73
CA ARG A 103 -2.63 6.88 -6.49
C ARG A 103 -1.51 7.10 -5.49
N TRP A 104 -0.49 6.25 -5.51
CA TRP A 104 0.57 6.23 -4.51
C TRP A 104 1.94 6.48 -5.14
N SER A 105 2.68 7.46 -4.64
CA SER A 105 4.09 7.71 -4.95
C SER A 105 4.94 7.74 -3.68
N ARG A 106 6.26 7.94 -3.82
CA ARG A 106 7.14 8.14 -2.67
C ARG A 106 6.86 9.43 -1.90
N ARG A 107 6.19 10.42 -2.52
CA ARG A 107 5.94 11.75 -1.94
C ARG A 107 4.64 11.80 -1.14
N GLY A 108 3.69 10.95 -1.49
CA GLY A 108 2.36 10.97 -0.90
C GLY A 108 1.39 10.01 -1.57
N ILE A 109 0.13 10.14 -1.18
CA ILE A 109 -0.95 9.31 -1.68
C ILE A 109 -2.21 10.16 -1.89
N ARG A 110 -2.93 9.86 -2.96
CA ARG A 110 -4.29 10.37 -3.19
C ARG A 110 -5.27 9.24 -2.95
N LEU A 111 -6.25 9.48 -2.09
CA LEU A 111 -7.36 8.56 -1.85
C LEU A 111 -8.60 9.06 -2.58
N GLN A 112 -9.36 8.15 -3.20
CA GLN A 112 -10.73 8.41 -3.58
C GLN A 112 -11.67 7.99 -2.44
N LEU A 113 -12.36 8.98 -1.87
CA LEU A 113 -13.30 8.84 -0.78
C LEU A 113 -14.73 8.84 -1.33
N GLY A 114 -15.64 8.23 -0.56
CA GLY A 114 -17.08 8.47 -0.74
C GLY A 114 -17.42 9.86 -0.19
N PRO A 115 -17.95 9.97 1.05
CA PRO A 115 -18.24 11.28 1.63
C PRO A 115 -16.96 12.09 1.88
N ARG A 116 -17.15 13.41 1.95
CA ARG A 116 -16.11 14.36 2.34
C ARG A 116 -15.52 13.97 3.70
N SER A 117 -14.20 13.99 3.80
CA SER A 117 -13.49 13.73 5.06
C SER A 117 -13.64 14.87 6.07
N GLY A 118 -13.84 16.11 5.57
CA GLY A 118 -13.85 17.32 6.39
C GLY A 118 -12.44 17.76 6.82
N ALA A 119 -11.39 17.13 6.28
CA ALA A 119 -10.02 17.48 6.57
C ALA A 119 -9.63 18.82 5.95
N LEU A 120 -8.84 19.60 6.67
CA LEU A 120 -8.39 20.93 6.22
C LEU A 120 -6.97 20.83 5.62
N PRO A 121 -6.66 21.58 4.54
CA PRO A 121 -5.27 21.74 4.09
C PRO A 121 -4.34 22.16 5.24
N GLY A 122 -3.20 21.49 5.36
CA GLY A 122 -2.24 21.66 6.45
C GLY A 122 -2.53 20.83 7.70
N GLN A 123 -3.67 20.13 7.78
CA GLN A 123 -3.98 19.26 8.90
C GLN A 123 -3.11 18.00 8.90
N SER A 124 -2.44 17.74 10.01
CA SER A 124 -1.69 16.49 10.21
C SER A 124 -2.59 15.31 10.52
N GLY A 125 -2.16 14.14 10.07
CA GLY A 125 -2.87 12.88 10.25
C GLY A 125 -1.96 11.67 10.02
N VAL A 126 -2.62 10.53 9.91
CA VAL A 126 -2.01 9.25 9.53
C VAL A 126 -2.83 8.68 8.38
N VAL A 127 -2.16 8.27 7.31
CA VAL A 127 -2.76 7.35 6.36
C VAL A 127 -2.40 5.93 6.77
N ARG A 128 -3.42 5.12 6.99
CA ARG A 128 -3.29 3.70 7.29
C ARG A 128 -3.65 2.93 6.03
N LEU A 129 -2.79 2.02 5.61
CA LEU A 129 -3.04 1.23 4.40
C LEU A 129 -2.47 -0.19 4.52
N GLN A 130 -3.09 -1.11 3.78
CA GLN A 130 -2.62 -2.48 3.63
C GLN A 130 -1.78 -2.59 2.34
N PRO A 131 -0.44 -2.73 2.42
CA PRO A 131 0.43 -2.71 1.24
C PRO A 131 0.39 -3.98 0.39
N SER A 132 -0.12 -5.09 0.94
CA SER A 132 -0.17 -6.40 0.27
C SER A 132 -1.52 -7.08 0.49
N ASP A 133 -2.06 -7.74 -0.53
CA ASP A 133 -3.37 -8.40 -0.48
C ASP A 133 -3.36 -9.74 0.26
N TRP A 134 -2.23 -10.44 0.29
CA TRP A 134 -2.08 -11.75 0.91
C TRP A 134 -1.74 -11.71 2.41
N LEU A 135 -1.33 -10.57 2.93
CA LEU A 135 -1.02 -10.35 4.35
C LEU A 135 -1.93 -9.25 4.92
N PRO A 136 -2.84 -9.56 5.87
CA PRO A 136 -3.73 -8.58 6.49
C PRO A 136 -3.01 -7.78 7.58
N ASP A 137 -1.91 -7.12 7.21
CA ASP A 137 -1.15 -6.22 8.09
C ASP A 137 -1.06 -4.83 7.46
N ASN A 138 -1.04 -3.80 8.30
CA ASN A 138 -1.18 -2.41 7.88
C ASN A 138 0.08 -1.60 8.21
N ILE A 139 0.37 -0.62 7.37
CA ILE A 139 1.34 0.44 7.70
C ILE A 139 0.62 1.75 8.00
N ASP A 140 1.14 2.47 8.98
CA ASP A 140 0.72 3.82 9.36
C ASP A 140 1.81 4.81 8.91
N LEU A 141 1.45 5.73 8.00
CA LEU A 141 2.34 6.74 7.46
C LEU A 141 1.85 8.14 7.90
N PRO A 142 2.69 8.91 8.63
CA PRO A 142 2.37 10.29 8.98
C PRO A 142 2.21 11.13 7.72
N VAL A 143 1.15 11.93 7.67
CA VAL A 143 0.83 12.77 6.53
C VAL A 143 0.35 14.16 6.94
N ASP A 144 0.51 15.12 6.04
CA ASP A 144 -0.20 16.39 6.05
C ASP A 144 -1.18 16.45 4.87
N VAL A 145 -2.39 16.91 5.12
CA VAL A 145 -3.41 17.10 4.09
C VAL A 145 -2.99 18.26 3.18
N ILE A 146 -2.92 18.02 1.88
CA ILE A 146 -2.60 19.07 0.89
C ILE A 146 -3.87 19.72 0.38
N ALA A 147 -4.86 18.89 0.04
CA ALA A 147 -6.09 19.34 -0.58
C ALA A 147 -7.18 18.27 -0.45
N GLU A 148 -8.42 18.72 -0.59
CA GLU A 148 -9.59 17.88 -0.80
C GLU A 148 -10.47 18.52 -1.89
N ALA A 149 -10.92 17.73 -2.86
CA ALA A 149 -11.75 18.21 -3.97
C ALA A 149 -12.82 17.18 -4.32
N ALA A 150 -13.94 17.61 -4.92
CA ALA A 150 -14.94 16.68 -5.43
C ALA A 150 -14.40 15.89 -6.62
N ASP A 151 -14.77 14.61 -6.73
CA ASP A 151 -14.32 13.73 -7.83
C ASP A 151 -15.22 13.76 -9.08
N GLY A 152 -16.31 14.54 -9.04
CA GLY A 152 -17.28 14.66 -10.12
C GLY A 152 -18.34 13.54 -10.16
N SER A 153 -18.24 12.53 -9.30
CA SER A 153 -19.16 11.39 -9.19
C SER A 153 -19.91 11.31 -7.85
N GLY A 154 -19.85 12.40 -7.07
CA GLY A 154 -20.42 12.47 -5.72
C GLY A 154 -19.45 12.02 -4.62
N GLY A 155 -18.22 11.65 -4.98
CA GLY A 155 -17.13 11.37 -4.06
C GLY A 155 -16.15 12.53 -3.93
N HIS A 156 -15.06 12.30 -3.20
CA HIS A 156 -14.00 13.27 -2.97
C HIS A 156 -12.62 12.67 -3.16
N PHE A 157 -11.70 13.42 -3.76
CA PHE A 157 -10.28 13.14 -3.69
C PHE A 157 -9.67 13.83 -2.47
N LEU A 158 -8.79 13.11 -1.77
CA LEU A 158 -7.98 13.63 -0.67
C LEU A 158 -6.51 13.40 -0.99
N TRP A 159 -5.72 14.48 -1.06
CA TRP A 159 -4.27 14.43 -1.28
C TRP A 159 -3.52 14.55 0.03
N LEU A 160 -2.65 13.59 0.28
CA LEU A 160 -1.91 13.46 1.53
C LEU A 160 -0.42 13.42 1.20
N ARG A 161 0.35 14.38 1.74
CA ARG A 161 1.81 14.39 1.65
C ARG A 161 2.39 13.58 2.78
N PHE A 162 3.32 12.68 2.53
CA PHE A 162 4.05 12.05 3.63
C PHE A 162 4.91 13.10 4.34
N ASN A 163 4.91 13.07 5.67
CA ASN A 163 5.90 13.82 6.45
C ASN A 163 7.28 13.21 6.17
N ARG A 164 8.35 13.87 6.62
CA ARG A 164 9.71 13.33 6.47
C ARG A 164 9.79 11.94 7.09
N LEU A 165 9.91 10.93 6.24
CA LEU A 165 10.11 9.56 6.66
C LEU A 165 11.61 9.36 6.91
N GLY A 166 11.99 8.40 7.75
CA GLY A 166 13.40 8.05 7.89
C GLY A 166 13.93 7.43 6.58
N ASP A 167 15.21 7.65 6.25
CA ASP A 167 15.83 7.19 5.01
C ASP A 167 15.59 5.68 4.72
N GLY A 168 15.58 4.86 5.77
CA GLY A 168 15.30 3.42 5.67
C GLY A 168 13.88 3.12 5.17
N LEU A 169 12.88 3.84 5.68
CA LEU A 169 11.49 3.71 5.27
C LEU A 169 11.26 4.27 3.86
N GLU A 170 11.87 5.41 3.53
CA GLU A 170 11.81 5.97 2.17
C GLU A 170 12.32 4.98 1.13
N MET A 171 13.50 4.41 1.37
CA MET A 171 14.10 3.41 0.49
C MET A 171 13.25 2.13 0.39
N ALA A 172 12.68 1.66 1.51
CA ALA A 172 11.81 0.49 1.51
C ALA A 172 10.52 0.74 0.69
N MET A 173 9.93 1.93 0.82
CA MET A 173 8.74 2.36 0.09
C MET A 173 9.01 2.49 -1.41
N GLU A 174 10.10 3.13 -1.82
CA GLU A 174 10.47 3.25 -3.24
C GLU A 174 10.63 1.88 -3.91
N ARG A 175 11.33 0.94 -3.23
CA ARG A 175 11.47 -0.43 -3.72
C ARG A 175 10.14 -1.15 -3.82
N HIS A 176 9.24 -0.95 -2.86
CA HIS A 176 7.89 -1.52 -2.89
C HIS A 176 7.07 -0.98 -4.06
N LEU A 177 7.04 0.35 -4.25
CA LEU A 177 6.37 0.98 -5.40
C LEU A 177 6.92 0.49 -6.73
N PHE A 178 8.23 0.28 -6.84
CA PHE A 178 8.83 -0.29 -8.04
C PHE A 178 8.38 -1.72 -8.32
N ARG A 179 8.26 -2.57 -7.28
CA ARG A 179 7.71 -3.93 -7.42
C ARG A 179 6.24 -3.90 -7.84
N LEU A 180 5.43 -3.05 -7.20
CA LEU A 180 4.02 -2.85 -7.59
C LEU A 180 3.91 -2.45 -9.07
N HIS A 181 4.69 -1.47 -9.48
CA HIS A 181 4.70 -1.01 -10.87
C HIS A 181 5.09 -2.12 -11.84
N ARG A 182 6.16 -2.86 -11.57
CA ARG A 182 6.59 -4.00 -12.40
C ARG A 182 5.49 -5.05 -12.53
N ARG A 183 4.78 -5.35 -11.44
CA ARG A 183 3.64 -6.28 -11.44
C ARG A 183 2.50 -5.77 -12.32
N GLN A 184 2.11 -4.50 -12.18
CA GLN A 184 1.07 -3.88 -13.00
C GLN A 184 1.42 -3.90 -14.50
N VAL A 185 2.67 -3.62 -14.86
CA VAL A 185 3.14 -3.70 -16.25
C VAL A 185 3.07 -5.14 -16.77
N ALA A 186 3.46 -6.13 -15.98
CA ALA A 186 3.36 -7.53 -16.36
C ALA A 186 1.90 -7.98 -16.57
N GLU A 187 0.98 -7.58 -15.69
CA GLU A 187 -0.45 -7.87 -15.81
C GLU A 187 -1.07 -7.21 -17.05
N ALA A 188 -0.76 -5.93 -17.31
CA ALA A 188 -1.26 -5.20 -18.49
C ALA A 188 -0.70 -5.73 -19.82
N ARG A 189 0.41 -6.47 -19.80
CA ARG A 189 0.94 -7.20 -20.96
C ARG A 189 0.22 -8.53 -21.19
N ARG A 190 -0.20 -9.22 -20.12
CA ARG A 190 -0.94 -10.49 -20.21
C ARG A 190 -2.41 -10.30 -20.63
N ALA A 191 -2.98 -9.15 -20.30
CA ALA A 191 -4.38 -8.81 -20.61
C ALA A 191 -4.58 -8.25 -22.03
N ARG A 192 -3.51 -8.06 -22.81
CA ARG A 192 -3.54 -7.68 -24.22
C ARG A 192 -3.41 -8.92 -25.09
#